data_AF-A0A4Q1ZRY9-F1
#
_entry.id   AF-A0A4Q1ZRY9-F1
#
_cell.length_a   1.000
_cell.length_b   1.000
_cell.length_c   1.000
_cell.angle_alpha   90.00
_cell.angle_beta   90.00
_cell.angle_gamma   90.00
#
_symmetry.space_group_name_H-M   'P 1'
#
loop_
_entity.id
_entity.type
_entity.pdbx_description
1 polymer ?
#
loop_
_entity_poly.entity_id
_entity_poly.type
_entity_poly.pdbx_seq_one_letter_code
_entity_poly.pdbx_strand_id
1 'polypeptide(L)'
;VEETKKISPNPAKQERRTAKKYLKQTRERKQKNSKYAEQFAIVGERNSYSKTDNDATFMRMKEDPMKNGQTKPGYNLQVAANNQFALDYTLAPNPTDMRTLIPFLEKMDADVIQGPIVADAGYGSEPNYEFIEDKFGVFDYLIPYNTMLKEETKRWRSDERKVMNWHYNAEDDYYIDPKNVRFNFKRYAYRHDTYGYKRNFK
;
A
#
# COMPACT_ATOMS: atom_id res chain seq x y z
N VAL A 1 16.93 6.64 70.17
CA VAL A 1 16.86 6.35 68.73
C VAL A 1 17.97 5.34 68.45
N GLU A 2 17.64 4.06 68.30
CA GLU A 2 18.64 3.02 68.04
C GLU A 2 19.30 3.29 66.68
N GLU A 3 20.62 3.49 66.68
CA GLU A 3 21.38 3.66 65.45
C GLU A 3 21.39 2.35 64.66
N THR A 4 20.75 2.36 63.49
CA THR A 4 20.81 1.26 62.53
C THR A 4 22.27 0.95 62.16
N LYS A 5 22.73 -0.28 62.42
CA LYS A 5 24.08 -0.76 62.08
C LYS A 5 24.42 -0.45 60.62
N LYS A 6 25.55 0.22 60.39
CA LYS A 6 26.09 0.54 59.06
C LYS A 6 26.63 -0.72 58.37
N ILE A 7 25.75 -1.48 57.72
CA ILE A 7 26.10 -2.67 56.94
C ILE A 7 26.52 -2.25 55.52
N SER A 8 27.62 -2.81 55.00
CA SER A 8 28.09 -2.63 53.63
C SER A 8 28.01 -3.96 52.87
N PRO A 9 27.29 -4.05 51.74
CA PRO A 9 26.53 -2.97 51.10
C PRO A 9 25.27 -2.62 51.90
N ASN A 10 24.90 -1.34 51.95
CA ASN A 10 23.66 -0.90 52.61
C ASN A 10 22.45 -1.33 51.75
N PRO A 11 21.60 -2.27 52.22
CA PRO A 11 20.47 -2.80 51.45
C PRO A 11 19.47 -1.69 51.06
N ALA A 12 19.15 -0.77 51.99
CA ALA A 12 18.25 0.36 51.75
C ALA A 12 18.80 1.33 50.68
N LYS A 13 20.13 1.48 50.57
CA LYS A 13 20.76 2.28 49.50
C LYS A 13 20.61 1.60 48.15
N GLN A 14 20.72 0.27 48.08
CA GLN A 14 20.52 -0.50 46.86
C GLN A 14 19.06 -0.47 46.41
N GLU A 15 18.10 -0.70 47.32
CA GLU A 15 16.66 -0.59 47.05
C GLU A 15 16.27 0.82 46.56
N ARG A 16 16.79 1.87 47.19
CA ARG A 16 16.56 3.24 46.72
C ARG A 16 17.12 3.46 45.31
N ARG A 17 18.27 2.86 44.98
CA ARG A 17 18.89 3.00 43.66
C ARG A 17 18.08 2.26 42.59
N THR A 18 17.60 1.05 42.88
CA THR A 18 16.72 0.30 41.98
C THR A 18 15.39 1.03 41.79
N ALA A 19 14.76 1.50 42.86
CA ALA A 19 13.52 2.30 42.79
C ALA A 19 13.70 3.58 41.95
N LYS A 20 14.80 4.34 42.14
CA LYS A 20 15.11 5.51 41.32
C LYS A 20 15.32 5.17 39.84
N LYS A 21 15.98 4.04 39.55
CA LYS A 21 16.17 3.54 38.17
C LYS A 21 14.81 3.24 37.53
N TYR A 22 13.93 2.52 38.22
CA TYR A 22 12.59 2.21 37.71
C TYR A 22 11.76 3.47 37.50
N LEU A 23 11.76 4.41 38.46
CA LEU A 23 11.07 5.68 38.31
C LEU A 23 11.53 6.47 37.07
N LYS A 24 12.84 6.54 36.82
CA LYS A 24 13.40 7.19 35.63
C LYS A 24 12.93 6.49 34.35
N GLN A 25 13.04 5.17 34.28
CA GLN A 25 12.59 4.40 33.11
C GLN A 25 11.09 4.56 32.85
N THR A 26 10.26 4.55 33.89
CA THR A 26 8.81 4.74 33.76
C THR A 26 8.48 6.15 33.24
N ARG A 27 9.18 7.19 33.72
CA ARG A 27 9.01 8.55 33.20
C ARG A 27 9.40 8.67 31.72
N GLU A 28 10.54 8.09 31.33
CA GLU A 28 10.99 8.07 29.93
C GLU A 28 10.02 7.32 29.03
N ARG A 29 9.51 6.16 29.47
CA ARG A 29 8.49 5.39 28.73
C ARG A 29 7.20 6.18 28.60
N LYS A 30 6.74 6.84 29.66
CA LYS A 30 5.53 7.69 29.62
C LYS A 30 5.67 8.81 28.58
N GLN A 31 6.80 9.51 28.56
CA GLN A 31 7.07 10.57 27.58
C GLN A 31 7.12 10.03 26.15
N LYS A 32 7.80 8.90 25.93
CA LYS A 32 7.85 8.25 24.61
C LYS A 32 6.47 7.79 24.13
N ASN A 33 5.66 7.21 25.02
CA ASN A 33 4.30 6.79 24.68
C ASN A 33 3.41 7.99 24.29
N SER A 34 3.51 9.11 25.02
CA SER A 34 2.79 10.35 24.65
C SER A 34 3.21 10.84 23.26
N LYS A 35 4.53 10.89 23.01
CA LYS A 35 5.06 11.27 21.71
C LYS A 35 4.59 10.34 20.60
N TYR A 36 4.63 9.02 20.82
CA TYR A 36 4.17 8.07 19.81
C TYR A 36 2.67 8.19 19.56
N ALA A 37 1.86 8.45 20.58
CA ALA A 37 0.43 8.70 20.39
C ALA A 37 0.18 9.90 19.48
N GLU A 38 0.87 11.02 19.71
CA GLU A 38 0.80 12.20 18.83
C GLU A 38 1.28 11.87 17.40
N GLN A 39 2.38 11.14 17.27
CA GLN A 39 2.92 10.76 15.96
C GLN A 39 1.96 9.82 15.21
N PHE A 40 1.34 8.85 15.87
CA PHE A 40 0.35 7.96 15.25
C PHE A 40 -0.91 8.72 14.85
N ALA A 41 -1.33 9.71 15.63
CA ALA A 41 -2.45 10.58 15.28
C ALA A 41 -2.17 11.38 14.00
N ILE A 42 -0.93 11.90 13.84
CA ILE A 42 -0.52 12.62 12.62
C ILE A 42 -0.43 11.68 11.41
N VAL A 43 0.17 10.50 11.59
CA VAL A 43 0.35 9.51 10.52
C VAL A 43 -1.01 9.07 9.95
N GLY A 44 -1.98 8.81 10.82
CA GLY A 44 -3.28 8.26 10.44
C GLY A 44 -3.11 6.91 9.73
N GLU A 45 -3.70 6.77 8.54
CA GLU A 45 -3.63 5.55 7.72
C GLU A 45 -2.38 5.46 6.84
N ARG A 46 -1.52 6.49 6.85
CA ARG A 46 -0.33 6.56 6.00
C ARG A 46 0.82 5.77 6.62
N ASN A 47 1.86 5.49 5.83
CA ASN A 47 3.05 4.80 6.34
C ASN A 47 4.15 5.76 6.82
N SER A 48 4.11 7.03 6.41
CA SER A 48 5.12 8.04 6.74
C SER A 48 4.56 9.45 6.54
N TYR A 49 5.23 10.45 7.11
CA TYR A 49 4.94 11.88 6.93
C TYR A 49 6.23 12.69 7.08
N SER A 50 6.32 13.87 6.45
CA SER A 50 7.44 14.80 6.68
C SER A 50 7.33 15.47 8.03
N LYS A 51 8.46 15.75 8.68
CA LYS A 51 8.48 16.48 9.95
C LYS A 51 8.12 17.96 9.81
N THR A 52 8.30 18.52 8.61
CA THR A 52 8.04 19.94 8.32
C THR A 52 6.67 20.17 7.70
N ASP A 53 6.22 19.21 6.89
CA ASP A 53 4.91 19.21 6.23
C ASP A 53 4.26 17.86 6.51
N ASN A 54 3.38 17.83 7.50
CA ASN A 54 2.77 16.59 7.97
C ASN A 54 1.86 15.93 6.92
N ASP A 55 1.49 16.63 5.84
CA ASP A 55 0.63 16.10 4.78
C ASP A 55 1.44 15.37 3.69
N ALA A 56 2.70 15.76 3.50
CA ALA A 56 3.61 15.13 2.55
C ALA A 56 4.10 13.75 3.03
N THR A 57 4.13 12.77 2.13
CA THR A 57 4.59 11.40 2.42
C THR A 57 5.93 11.13 1.76
N PHE A 58 6.74 10.25 2.37
CA PHE A 58 8.02 9.87 1.78
C PHE A 58 7.80 8.90 0.62
N MET A 59 8.17 9.33 -0.58
CA MET A 59 8.04 8.57 -1.81
C MET A 59 9.35 8.55 -2.60
N ARG A 60 9.49 7.59 -3.51
CA ARG A 60 10.62 7.56 -4.44
C ARG A 60 10.36 8.56 -5.56
N MET A 61 11.23 9.54 -5.68
CA MET A 61 11.13 10.53 -6.75
C MET A 61 11.65 9.95 -8.06
N LYS A 62 11.13 10.46 -9.19
CA LYS A 62 11.69 10.18 -10.52
C LYS A 62 13.12 10.73 -10.63
N GLU A 63 13.35 11.88 -10.01
CA GLU A 63 14.66 12.49 -9.86
C GLU A 63 15.43 11.79 -8.74
N ASP A 64 16.16 10.73 -9.10
CA ASP A 64 17.18 10.09 -8.27
C ASP A 64 18.56 10.19 -8.94
N PRO A 65 19.22 11.37 -8.91
CA PRO A 65 20.52 11.56 -9.54
C PRO A 65 21.60 10.63 -8.99
N MET A 66 21.47 10.24 -7.71
CA MET A 66 22.44 9.40 -7.01
C MET A 66 22.14 7.90 -7.14
N LYS A 67 20.99 7.52 -7.74
CA LYS A 67 20.51 6.14 -7.87
C LYS A 67 20.54 5.35 -6.55
N ASN A 68 20.41 6.05 -5.43
CA ASN A 68 20.48 5.45 -4.08
C ASN A 68 19.10 5.07 -3.55
N GLY A 69 18.03 5.35 -4.30
CA GLY A 69 16.66 5.05 -3.92
C GLY A 69 16.15 5.85 -2.73
N GLN A 70 16.78 6.99 -2.43
CA GLN A 70 16.39 7.84 -1.31
C GLN A 70 14.96 8.36 -1.51
N THR A 71 14.12 8.17 -0.49
CA THR A 71 12.78 8.74 -0.48
C THR A 71 12.84 10.20 -0.07
N LYS A 72 12.00 11.02 -0.70
CA LYS A 72 11.81 12.42 -0.35
C LYS A 72 10.35 12.66 -0.03
N PRO A 73 10.03 13.60 0.86
CA PRO A 73 8.65 13.97 1.11
C PRO A 73 8.08 14.61 -0.16
N GLY A 74 6.88 14.20 -0.55
CA GLY A 74 6.21 14.72 -1.73
C GLY A 74 4.72 14.38 -1.73
N TYR A 75 4.09 14.76 -2.85
CA TYR A 75 2.70 14.45 -3.17
C TYR A 75 2.66 13.78 -4.52
N ASN A 76 1.75 12.83 -4.67
CA ASN A 76 1.45 12.24 -5.97
C ASN A 76 0.34 13.06 -6.62
N LEU A 77 0.67 13.84 -7.64
CA LEU A 77 -0.28 14.70 -8.36
C LEU A 77 -0.96 13.89 -9.46
N GLN A 78 -2.27 13.76 -9.35
CA GLN A 78 -3.12 13.24 -10.42
C GLN A 78 -3.83 14.37 -11.13
N VAL A 79 -3.92 14.28 -12.46
CA VAL A 79 -4.55 15.27 -13.32
C VAL A 79 -5.43 14.55 -14.33
N ALA A 80 -6.70 14.95 -14.39
CA ALA A 80 -7.60 14.59 -15.49
C ALA A 80 -7.45 15.66 -16.58
N ALA A 81 -7.23 15.21 -17.80
CA ALA A 81 -7.21 16.07 -18.95
C ALA A 81 -8.06 15.46 -20.07
N ASN A 82 -8.77 16.33 -20.79
CA ASN A 82 -9.46 15.98 -22.01
C ASN A 82 -9.08 17.01 -23.08
N ASN A 83 -8.63 16.51 -24.23
CA ASN A 83 -8.02 17.31 -25.28
C ASN A 83 -6.85 18.17 -24.74
N GLN A 84 -7.03 19.49 -24.71
CA GLN A 84 -6.02 20.47 -24.27
C GLN A 84 -6.38 21.13 -22.94
N PHE A 85 -7.40 20.62 -22.23
CA PHE A 85 -7.88 21.19 -20.98
C PHE A 85 -7.63 20.25 -19.81
N ALA A 86 -7.08 20.80 -18.73
CA ALA A 86 -7.10 20.14 -17.43
C ALA A 86 -8.50 20.30 -16.84
N LEU A 87 -9.12 19.17 -16.50
CA LEU A 87 -10.49 19.11 -16.00
C LEU A 87 -10.52 19.12 -14.47
N ASP A 88 -9.65 18.32 -13.85
CA ASP A 88 -9.53 18.23 -12.40
C ASP A 88 -8.13 17.77 -12.00
N TYR A 89 -7.77 17.97 -10.74
CA TYR A 89 -6.54 17.49 -10.14
C TYR A 89 -6.75 17.07 -8.68
N THR A 90 -5.92 16.14 -8.23
CA THR A 90 -5.87 15.74 -6.82
C THR A 90 -4.44 15.44 -6.40
N LEU A 91 -4.11 15.86 -5.17
CA LEU A 91 -2.86 15.51 -4.51
C LEU A 91 -3.12 14.31 -3.60
N ALA A 92 -2.52 13.17 -3.95
CA ALA A 92 -2.64 11.96 -3.17
C ALA A 92 -1.39 11.75 -2.30
N PRO A 93 -1.56 11.31 -1.03
CA PRO A 93 -0.44 10.92 -0.18
C PRO A 93 0.14 9.55 -0.57
N ASN A 94 -0.49 8.82 -1.49
CA ASN A 94 -0.11 7.47 -1.89
C ASN A 94 1.05 7.49 -2.90
N PRO A 95 2.16 6.78 -2.64
CA PRO A 95 3.29 6.71 -3.58
C PRO A 95 3.00 5.98 -4.90
N THR A 96 1.90 5.22 -4.97
CA THR A 96 1.50 4.41 -6.12
C THR A 96 0.12 4.82 -6.61
N ASP A 97 -0.06 4.87 -7.93
CA ASP A 97 -1.27 5.40 -8.57
C ASP A 97 -2.51 4.51 -8.41
N MET A 98 -2.30 3.20 -8.22
CA MET A 98 -3.37 2.18 -8.10
C MET A 98 -4.53 2.59 -7.17
N ARG A 99 -4.23 3.18 -6.01
CA ARG A 99 -5.27 3.53 -5.00
C ARG A 99 -5.81 4.95 -5.15
N THR A 100 -5.32 5.71 -6.12
CA THR A 100 -5.67 7.12 -6.28
C THR A 100 -6.82 7.34 -7.25
N LEU A 101 -7.08 6.38 -8.15
CA LEU A 101 -8.11 6.52 -9.19
C LEU A 101 -9.53 6.62 -8.62
N ILE A 102 -9.92 5.69 -7.74
CA ILE A 102 -11.27 5.69 -7.16
C ILE A 102 -11.54 7.00 -6.42
N PRO A 103 -10.72 7.43 -5.44
CA PRO A 103 -10.93 8.72 -4.77
C PRO A 103 -10.93 9.91 -5.74
N PHE A 104 -10.13 9.85 -6.80
CA PHE A 104 -10.05 10.90 -7.81
C PHE A 104 -11.35 11.00 -8.64
N LEU A 105 -11.86 9.87 -9.14
CA LEU A 105 -13.11 9.80 -9.89
C LEU A 105 -14.35 10.06 -9.03
N GLU A 106 -14.29 9.82 -7.72
CA GLU A 106 -15.37 10.18 -6.79
C GLU A 106 -15.46 11.67 -6.52
N LYS A 107 -14.32 12.36 -6.52
CA LYS A 107 -14.26 13.80 -6.31
C LYS A 107 -14.65 14.59 -7.57
N MET A 108 -14.34 14.04 -8.74
CA MET A 108 -14.64 14.66 -10.01
C MET A 108 -16.16 14.67 -10.27
N ASP A 109 -16.64 15.76 -10.85
CA ASP A 109 -18.05 15.88 -11.23
C ASP A 109 -18.37 14.90 -12.38
N ALA A 110 -19.43 14.12 -12.21
CA ALA A 110 -19.80 13.06 -13.14
C ALA A 110 -20.12 13.60 -14.54
N ASP A 111 -20.65 14.82 -14.63
CA ASP A 111 -21.00 15.47 -15.89
C ASP A 111 -19.76 15.85 -16.74
N VAL A 112 -18.59 15.90 -16.10
CA VAL A 112 -17.30 16.22 -16.73
C VAL A 112 -16.66 14.97 -17.33
N ILE A 113 -17.05 13.77 -16.86
CA ILE A 113 -16.55 12.49 -17.36
C ILE A 113 -17.31 12.15 -18.64
N GLN A 114 -16.78 12.63 -19.77
CA GLN A 114 -17.34 12.40 -21.09
C GLN A 114 -16.39 11.55 -21.93
N GLY A 115 -16.73 10.27 -22.09
CA GLY A 115 -16.01 9.32 -22.91
C GLY A 115 -15.12 8.36 -22.11
N PRO A 116 -14.26 7.60 -22.80
CA PRO A 116 -13.53 6.51 -22.17
C PRO A 116 -12.51 7.00 -21.15
N ILE A 117 -12.39 6.28 -20.04
CA ILE A 117 -11.37 6.55 -19.03
C ILE A 117 -10.05 5.92 -19.50
N VAL A 118 -9.06 6.74 -19.81
CA VAL A 118 -7.74 6.31 -20.28
C VAL A 118 -6.71 6.58 -19.20
N ALA A 119 -5.96 5.55 -18.81
CA ALA A 119 -4.91 5.68 -17.80
C ALA A 119 -3.78 4.67 -18.05
N ASP A 120 -2.64 4.87 -17.39
CA ASP A 120 -1.50 3.95 -17.51
C ASP A 120 -1.70 2.64 -16.73
N ALA A 121 -0.73 1.74 -16.85
CA ALA A 121 -0.79 0.44 -16.17
C ALA A 121 -0.70 0.51 -14.64
N GLY A 122 -0.23 1.62 -14.09
CA GLY A 122 -0.16 1.86 -12.63
C GLY A 122 -1.54 1.89 -11.99
N TYR A 123 -2.55 2.23 -12.78
CA TYR A 123 -3.96 2.20 -12.39
C TYR A 123 -4.65 0.86 -12.60
N GLY A 124 -4.02 -0.05 -13.33
CA GLY A 124 -4.59 -1.34 -13.70
C GLY A 124 -4.70 -2.29 -12.52
N SER A 125 -5.88 -2.32 -11.88
CA SER A 125 -6.18 -3.21 -10.78
C SER A 125 -7.64 -3.62 -10.73
N GLU A 126 -7.89 -4.83 -10.22
CA GLU A 126 -9.23 -5.41 -10.06
C GLU A 126 -10.23 -4.46 -9.35
N PRO A 127 -9.90 -3.83 -8.20
CA PRO A 127 -10.85 -2.90 -7.56
C PRO A 127 -11.20 -1.69 -8.43
N ASN A 128 -10.24 -1.21 -9.22
CA ASN A 128 -10.47 -0.05 -10.09
C ASN A 128 -11.35 -0.41 -11.28
N TYR A 129 -11.16 -1.60 -11.86
CA TYR A 129 -11.99 -2.07 -12.96
C TYR A 129 -13.43 -2.31 -12.48
N GLU A 130 -13.61 -3.02 -11.38
CA GLU A 130 -14.93 -3.26 -10.76
C GLU A 130 -15.64 -1.93 -10.46
N PHE A 131 -14.93 -0.96 -9.86
CA PHE A 131 -15.50 0.36 -9.59
C PHE A 131 -15.94 1.10 -10.86
N ILE A 132 -15.13 1.05 -11.93
CA ILE A 132 -15.49 1.71 -13.20
C ILE A 132 -16.70 1.02 -13.82
N GLU A 133 -16.71 -0.31 -13.87
CA GLU A 133 -17.83 -1.09 -14.40
C GLU A 133 -19.12 -0.82 -13.61
N ASP A 134 -19.06 -0.83 -12.28
CA ASP A 134 -20.24 -0.64 -11.42
C ASP A 134 -20.79 0.80 -11.48
N LYS A 135 -19.90 1.80 -11.42
CA LYS A 135 -20.31 3.21 -11.31
C LYS A 135 -20.60 3.84 -12.68
N PHE A 136 -19.80 3.48 -13.67
CA PHE A 136 -19.78 4.15 -14.96
C PHE A 136 -20.41 3.31 -16.06
N GLY A 137 -20.44 1.97 -15.96
CA GLY A 137 -21.33 0.98 -16.66
C GLY A 137 -21.40 0.96 -18.19
N VAL A 138 -21.13 2.09 -18.84
CA VAL A 138 -21.30 2.42 -20.25
C VAL A 138 -19.99 2.95 -20.83
N PHE A 139 -19.09 3.43 -19.98
CA PHE A 139 -17.82 3.99 -20.41
C PHE A 139 -16.79 2.87 -20.62
N ASP A 140 -16.26 2.79 -21.83
CA ASP A 140 -15.06 2.02 -22.10
C ASP A 140 -13.91 2.53 -21.22
N TYR A 141 -13.10 1.64 -20.68
CA TYR A 141 -11.84 2.03 -20.03
C TYR A 141 -10.66 1.44 -20.80
N LEU A 142 -9.66 2.27 -21.07
CA LEU A 142 -8.43 1.88 -21.76
C LEU A 142 -7.29 1.96 -20.76
N ILE A 143 -7.30 1.01 -19.82
CA ILE A 143 -6.31 0.91 -18.76
C ILE A 143 -5.69 -0.48 -18.84
N PRO A 144 -4.42 -0.61 -19.25
CA PRO A 144 -3.75 -1.90 -19.31
C PRO A 144 -3.49 -2.42 -17.90
N TYR A 145 -3.60 -3.74 -17.68
CA TYR A 145 -3.13 -4.33 -16.43
C TYR A 145 -1.60 -4.45 -16.40
N ASN A 146 -1.02 -4.44 -15.19
CA ASN A 146 0.42 -4.35 -14.95
C ASN A 146 1.32 -5.36 -15.70
N THR A 147 0.80 -6.53 -16.06
CA THR A 147 1.56 -7.59 -16.75
C THR A 147 1.28 -7.71 -18.23
N MET A 148 0.33 -6.94 -18.78
CA MET A 148 -0.13 -7.05 -20.18
C MET A 148 1.03 -7.04 -21.18
N LEU A 149 1.87 -6.00 -21.15
CA LEU A 149 3.02 -5.89 -22.06
C LEU A 149 4.10 -6.95 -21.80
N LYS A 150 4.23 -7.44 -20.55
CA LYS A 150 5.23 -8.45 -20.21
C LYS A 150 4.84 -9.83 -20.73
N GLU A 151 3.54 -10.12 -20.79
CA GLU A 151 2.98 -11.37 -21.29
C GLU A 151 3.25 -11.61 -22.78
N GLU A 152 3.54 -10.56 -23.54
CA GLU A 152 3.93 -10.68 -24.95
C GLU A 152 5.39 -11.12 -25.13
N THR A 153 6.23 -10.96 -24.11
CA THR A 153 7.65 -11.28 -24.23
C THR A 153 7.91 -12.77 -24.29
N LYS A 154 8.87 -13.20 -25.13
CA LYS A 154 9.26 -14.62 -25.26
C LYS A 154 9.61 -15.24 -23.92
N ARG A 155 10.35 -14.50 -23.08
CA ARG A 155 10.75 -14.95 -21.74
C ARG A 155 9.56 -15.27 -20.85
N TRP A 156 8.50 -14.45 -20.90
CA TRP A 156 7.30 -14.70 -20.11
C TRP A 156 6.53 -15.90 -20.65
N ARG A 157 6.31 -15.98 -21.97
CA ARG A 157 5.57 -17.08 -22.60
C ARG A 157 6.25 -18.44 -22.47
N SER A 158 7.58 -18.47 -22.40
CA SER A 158 8.34 -19.70 -22.18
C SER A 158 8.50 -20.07 -20.71
N ASP A 159 8.06 -19.24 -19.76
CA ASP A 159 8.21 -19.52 -18.33
C ASP A 159 7.17 -20.54 -17.87
N GLU A 160 7.61 -21.76 -17.60
CA GLU A 160 6.78 -22.87 -17.13
C GLU A 160 6.13 -22.60 -15.77
N ARG A 161 6.65 -21.65 -14.97
CA ARG A 161 6.12 -21.35 -13.63
C ARG A 161 4.86 -20.49 -13.67
N LYS A 162 4.50 -19.95 -14.84
CA LYS A 162 3.33 -19.11 -15.01
C LYS A 162 2.13 -19.99 -15.36
N VAL A 163 1.18 -20.08 -14.42
CA VAL A 163 -0.08 -20.81 -14.61
C VAL A 163 -0.84 -20.31 -15.85
N MET A 164 -0.73 -19.03 -16.19
CA MET A 164 -1.32 -18.44 -17.40
C MET A 164 -0.82 -19.06 -18.71
N ASN A 165 0.37 -19.69 -18.71
CA ASN A 165 0.92 -20.38 -19.88
C ASN A 165 0.54 -21.87 -19.92
N TRP A 166 -0.15 -22.38 -18.89
CA TRP A 166 -0.55 -23.78 -18.81
C TRP A 166 -1.78 -24.02 -19.70
N HIS A 167 -1.94 -25.26 -20.17
CA HIS A 167 -3.14 -25.62 -20.92
C HIS A 167 -4.32 -25.73 -19.96
N TYR A 168 -5.36 -24.95 -20.19
CA TYR A 168 -6.60 -25.01 -19.41
C TYR A 168 -7.67 -25.77 -20.19
N ASN A 169 -8.25 -26.79 -19.56
CA ASN A 169 -9.42 -27.48 -20.07
C ASN A 169 -10.66 -26.91 -19.36
N ALA A 170 -11.53 -26.26 -20.14
CA ALA A 170 -12.72 -25.61 -19.63
C ALA A 170 -13.88 -26.57 -19.31
N GLU A 171 -13.95 -27.74 -19.95
CA GLU A 171 -15.04 -28.72 -19.76
C GLU A 171 -14.93 -29.39 -18.38
N ASP A 172 -13.72 -29.82 -18.03
CA ASP A 172 -13.43 -30.57 -16.80
C ASP A 172 -12.77 -29.71 -15.70
N ASP A 173 -12.62 -28.40 -15.94
CA ASP A 173 -12.06 -27.39 -15.04
C ASP A 173 -10.71 -27.77 -14.41
N TYR A 174 -9.70 -28.01 -15.25
CA TYR A 174 -8.34 -28.32 -14.81
C TYR A 174 -7.26 -27.66 -15.67
N TYR A 175 -6.07 -27.51 -15.07
CA TYR A 175 -4.86 -27.09 -15.78
C TYR A 175 -3.90 -28.27 -15.98
N ILE A 176 -3.17 -28.28 -17.09
CA ILE A 176 -2.03 -29.17 -17.35
C ILE A 176 -0.76 -28.34 -17.43
N ASP A 177 0.22 -28.64 -16.57
CA ASP A 177 1.53 -28.01 -16.66
C ASP A 177 2.36 -28.54 -17.86
N PRO A 178 3.50 -27.90 -18.21
CA PRO A 178 4.37 -28.38 -19.28
C PRO A 178 4.96 -29.79 -19.07
N LYS A 179 4.82 -30.37 -17.86
CA LYS A 179 5.28 -31.70 -17.49
C LYS A 179 4.15 -32.73 -17.48
N ASN A 180 2.98 -32.38 -18.01
CA ASN A 180 1.78 -33.21 -18.06
C ASN A 180 1.20 -33.59 -16.69
N VAL A 181 1.44 -32.78 -15.66
CA VAL A 181 0.79 -32.91 -14.35
C VAL A 181 -0.55 -32.18 -14.38
N ARG A 182 -1.62 -32.89 -14.04
CA ARG A 182 -2.99 -32.37 -13.97
C ARG A 182 -3.26 -31.72 -12.61
N PHE A 183 -3.74 -30.48 -12.65
CA PHE A 183 -4.15 -29.69 -11.48
C PHE A 183 -5.65 -29.44 -11.54
N ASN A 184 -6.40 -30.18 -10.73
CA ASN A 184 -7.85 -30.03 -10.63
C ASN A 184 -8.23 -28.86 -9.73
N PHE A 185 -9.33 -28.20 -10.06
CA PHE A 185 -9.97 -27.25 -9.17
C PHE A 185 -10.27 -27.91 -7.81
N LYS A 186 -9.93 -27.20 -6.73
CA LYS A 186 -10.12 -27.70 -5.36
C LYS A 186 -11.27 -27.02 -4.65
N ARG A 187 -11.25 -25.68 -4.61
CA ARG A 187 -12.26 -24.84 -3.96
C ARG A 187 -12.01 -23.38 -4.29
N TYR A 188 -13.08 -22.60 -4.23
CA TYR A 188 -12.96 -21.15 -4.14
C TYR A 188 -12.32 -20.77 -2.80
N ALA A 189 -11.41 -19.81 -2.84
CA ALA A 189 -10.85 -19.17 -1.67
C ALA A 189 -11.03 -17.66 -1.80
N TYR A 190 -11.09 -16.97 -0.68
CA TYR A 190 -11.05 -15.51 -0.68
C TYR A 190 -10.00 -15.03 0.31
N ARG A 191 -9.46 -13.85 0.02
CA ARG A 191 -8.51 -13.17 0.91
C ARG A 191 -8.81 -11.68 0.93
N HIS A 192 -8.77 -11.09 2.11
CA HIS A 192 -8.75 -9.64 2.24
C HIS A 192 -7.31 -9.16 2.09
N ASP A 193 -7.11 -8.12 1.28
CA ASP A 193 -5.83 -7.42 1.26
C ASP A 193 -5.68 -6.53 2.50
N THR A 194 -4.51 -5.90 2.63
CA THR A 194 -4.19 -4.99 3.74
C THR A 194 -5.16 -3.80 3.83
N TYR A 195 -5.89 -3.52 2.76
CA TYR A 195 -6.80 -2.39 2.63
C TYR A 195 -8.27 -2.82 2.68
N GLY A 196 -8.55 -4.09 2.99
CA GLY A 196 -9.90 -4.61 3.17
C GLY A 196 -10.62 -5.05 1.90
N TYR A 197 -9.98 -5.00 0.73
CA TYR A 197 -10.59 -5.49 -0.51
C TYR A 197 -10.58 -7.02 -0.55
N LYS A 198 -11.74 -7.62 -0.83
CA LYS A 198 -11.92 -9.08 -0.89
C LYS A 198 -11.63 -9.58 -2.30
N ARG A 199 -10.52 -10.32 -2.44
CA ARG A 199 -10.17 -11.00 -3.69
C ARG A 199 -10.66 -12.42 -3.69
N ASN A 200 -11.29 -12.83 -4.77
CA ASN A 200 -11.76 -14.20 -4.98
C ASN A 200 -10.74 -14.96 -5.83
N PHE A 201 -10.35 -16.14 -5.38
CA PHE A 201 -9.43 -17.04 -6.06
C PHE A 201 -10.16 -18.33 -6.40
N LYS A 202 -10.06 -18.71 -7.66
CA LYS A 202 -10.50 -20.02 -8.17
C LYS A 202 -9.30 -20.97 -8.16
#